data_AF-A0A7Y8UWK6-F1
#
_entry.id   AF-A0A7Y8UWK6-F1
#
_cell.length_a   1.000
_cell.length_b   1.000
_cell.length_c   1.000
_cell.angle_alpha   90.00
_cell.angle_beta   90.00
_cell.angle_gamma   90.00
#
_symmetry.space_group_name_H-M   'P 1'
#
loop_
_entity.id
_entity.type
_entity.pdbx_description
1 polymer ?
#
loop_
_entity_poly.entity_id
_entity_poly.type
_entity_poly.pdbx_seq_one_letter_code
_entity_poly.pdbx_strand_id
1 'polypeptide(L)' 'MAITTPVVLYVYHCAKCVQDGQLHLEETAPEVTTACSMCCAEVLAEWDGGVELVTDLSG' A
#
# COMPACT_ATOMS: atom_id res chain seq x y z
N MET A 1 -23.63 -10.14 1.30
CA MET A 1 -22.59 -9.59 0.40
C MET A 1 -21.38 -9.29 1.26
N ALA A 2 -20.26 -9.98 1.01
CA ALA A 2 -18.99 -9.56 1.61
C ALA A 2 -18.55 -8.30 0.85
N ILE A 3 -18.33 -7.21 1.56
CA ILE A 3 -17.72 -6.01 0.98
C ILE A 3 -16.22 -6.32 0.99
N THR A 4 -15.64 -6.63 -0.16
CA THR A 4 -14.19 -6.79 -0.27
C THR A 4 -13.58 -5.40 -0.44
N THR A 5 -12.75 -4.98 0.50
CA THR A 5 -11.94 -3.77 0.36
C THR A 5 -10.98 -3.97 -0.82
N PRO A 6 -10.89 -3.03 -1.78
CA PRO A 6 -9.96 -3.17 -2.88
C PRO A 6 -8.51 -3.14 -2.36
N VAL A 7 -7.63 -3.89 -3.00
CA VAL A 7 -6.19 -3.76 -2.80
C VAL A 7 -5.69 -2.64 -3.71
N VAL A 8 -4.92 -1.73 -3.15
CA VAL A 8 -4.41 -0.54 -3.84
C VAL A 8 -2.90 -0.38 -3.59
N LEU A 9 -2.25 0.37 -4.48
CA LEU A 9 -0.83 0.69 -4.40
C LEU A 9 -0.60 1.91 -3.52
N TYR A 10 0.14 1.74 -2.42
CA TYR A 10 0.69 2.83 -1.63
C TYR A 10 2.18 3.00 -1.93
N VAL A 11 2.61 4.25 -2.05
CA VAL A 11 4.00 4.65 -2.25
C VAL A 11 4.48 5.44 -1.04
N TYR A 12 5.77 5.30 -0.69
CA TYR A 12 6.36 6.05 0.43
C TYR A 12 7.81 6.42 0.14
N HIS A 13 8.26 7.49 0.79
CA HIS A 13 9.68 7.84 0.90
C HIS A 13 10.18 7.60 2.32
N CYS A 14 11.18 6.74 2.50
CA CYS A 14 11.75 6.48 3.83
C CYS A 14 12.87 7.47 4.17
N ALA A 15 12.64 8.38 5.11
CA ALA A 15 13.66 9.34 5.57
C ALA A 15 14.89 8.69 6.22
N LYS A 16 14.80 7.44 6.72
CA LYS A 16 15.90 6.77 7.42
C LYS A 16 16.92 6.13 6.48
N CYS A 17 16.46 5.42 5.45
CA CYS A 17 17.33 4.79 4.45
C CYS A 17 17.36 5.54 3.11
N VAL A 18 16.57 6.60 2.97
CA VAL A 18 16.48 7.46 1.78
C VAL A 18 16.11 6.63 0.54
N GLN A 19 15.20 5.68 0.73
CA GLN A 19 14.67 4.82 -0.34
C GLN A 19 13.18 5.05 -0.47
N ASP A 20 12.74 5.15 -1.72
CA ASP A 20 11.34 5.05 -2.07
C ASP A 20 10.92 3.59 -2.09
N GLY A 21 9.68 3.32 -1.72
CA GLY A 21 9.11 1.98 -1.73
C GLY A 21 7.65 1.97 -2.08
N GLN A 22 7.17 0.78 -2.40
CA GLN A 22 5.79 0.55 -2.80
C GLN A 22 5.25 -0.69 -2.09
N LEU A 23 3.97 -0.68 -1.75
CA LEU A 23 3.27 -1.78 -1.08
C LEU A 23 1.82 -1.85 -1.55
N HIS A 24 1.31 -3.07 -1.65
CA HIS A 24 -0.09 -3.33 -1.96
C HIS A 24 -0.83 -3.68 -0.66
N LEU A 25 -1.80 -2.86 -0.29
CA LEU A 25 -2.63 -3.03 0.92
C LEU A 25 -4.09 -2.74 0.60
N GLU A 26 -4.99 -3.16 1.48
CA GLU A 26 -6.39 -2.76 1.40
C GLU A 26 -6.55 -1.22 1.51
N GLU A 27 -7.42 -0.65 0.68
CA GLU A 27 -7.77 0.78 0.73
C GLU A 27 -8.58 1.07 1.99
N THR A 28 -7.91 1.54 3.03
CA THR A 28 -8.56 1.89 4.31
C THR A 28 -8.55 3.39 4.57
N ALA A 29 -7.58 4.11 4.02
CA ALA A 29 -7.41 5.56 4.12
C ALA A 29 -6.52 6.08 2.97
N PRO A 30 -6.51 7.39 2.67
CA PRO A 30 -5.61 7.98 1.67
C PRO A 30 -4.12 7.84 2.03
N GLU A 31 -3.81 7.72 3.32
CA GLU A 31 -2.45 7.56 3.85
C GLU A 31 -2.46 6.50 4.96
N VAL A 32 -1.42 5.69 5.04
CA VAL A 32 -1.27 4.64 6.06
C VAL A 32 0.13 4.66 6.66
N THR A 33 0.19 4.46 7.98
CA THR A 33 1.46 4.23 8.68
C THR A 33 1.86 2.77 8.52
N THR A 34 3.05 2.51 8.01
CA THR A 34 3.58 1.16 7.78
C THR A 34 5.09 1.10 8.03
N ALA A 35 5.70 -0.07 7.82
CA ALA A 35 7.13 -0.26 7.93
C ALA A 35 7.81 -0.23 6.55
N CYS A 36 8.93 0.50 6.45
CA CYS A 36 9.80 0.46 5.28
C CYS A 36 10.34 -0.96 5.06
N SER A 37 10.15 -1.48 3.86
CA SER A 37 10.56 -2.83 3.47
C SER A 37 12.08 -3.06 3.53
N MET A 38 12.87 -1.99 3.51
CA MET A 38 14.33 -2.06 3.53
C MET A 38 14.94 -1.97 4.93
N CYS A 39 14.41 -1.09 5.80
CA CYS A 39 15.04 -0.79 7.09
C CYS A 39 14.10 -0.92 8.30
N CYS A 40 12.85 -1.33 8.06
CA CYS A 40 11.78 -1.49 9.04
C CYS A 40 11.45 -0.23 9.86
N ALA A 41 11.91 0.95 9.43
CA ALA A 41 11.49 2.21 10.02
C ALA A 41 10.02 2.47 9.72
N GLU A 42 9.34 3.12 10.65
CA GLU A 42 8.01 3.64 10.40
C GLU A 42 8.05 4.68 9.27
N VAL A 43 7.12 4.54 8.33
CA VAL A 43 6.94 5.43 7.17
C VAL A 43 5.46 5.70 6.96
N LEU A 44 5.15 6.90 6.45
CA LEU A 44 3.83 7.25 5.94
C LEU A 44 3.80 6.90 4.45
N ALA A 45 2.86 6.05 4.05
CA ALA A 45 2.64 5.66 2.67
C ALA A 45 1.34 6.27 2.16
N GLU A 46 1.39 6.90 0.99
CA GLU A 46 0.28 7.57 0.34
C GLU A 46 -0.28 6.70 -0.78
N TRP A 47 -1.59 6.66 -0.92
CA TRP A 47 -2.24 5.96 -2.02
C TRP A 47 -1.98 6.70 -3.35
N ASP A 48 -1.47 5.98 -4.35
CA ASP A 48 -1.17 6.54 -5.68
C ASP A 48 -2.42 6.80 -6.55
N GLY A 49 -3.63 6.56 -6.01
CA GLY A 49 -4.90 6.75 -6.72
C GLY A 49 -5.28 5.62 -7.69
N GLY A 50 -4.43 4.61 -7.84
CA GLY A 50 -4.68 3.42 -8.64
C GLY A 50 -5.43 2.32 -7.85
N VAL A 51 -6.35 1.62 -8.52
CA VAL A 51 -6.98 0.40 -7.98
C VAL A 51 -6.43 -0.81 -8.72
N GLU A 52 -5.98 -1.82 -7.97
CA GLU A 52 -5.70 -3.12 -8.56
C GLU A 52 -6.97 -3.98 -8.52
N LEU A 53 -7.51 -4.27 -9.70
CA LEU A 53 -8.55 -5.29 -9.84
C LEU A 53 -7.87 -6.65 -9.62
N VAL A 54 -7.94 -7.17 -8.40
CA VAL A 54 -7.62 -8.58 -8.14
C VAL A 54 -8.67 -9.39 -8.91
N THR A 55 -8.33 -9.84 -10.12
CA THR A 55 -9.17 -10.77 -10.86
C THR A 55 -9.20 -12.08 -10.10
N ASP A 56 -10.28 -12.32 -9.35
CA ASP A 56 -10.66 -13.66 -8.93
C ASP A 56 -11.01 -14.46 -10.19
N LEU A 57 -10.00 -15.13 -10.76
CA LEU A 57 -10.20 -16.15 -11.78
C LEU A 57 -10.48 -17.48 -11.07
N SER A 58 -11.60 -17.56 -10.34
CA SER A 58 -12.21 -18.82 -9.95
C SER A 58 -13.30 -19.16 -10.95
N GLY A 59 -12.93 -19.84 -12.03
CA GLY A 59 -13.85 -20.49 -12.97
C GLY A 59 -14.37 -21.82 -12.43
#